data_AF-A0A842KIK3-F1
#
_entry.id   AF-A0A842KIK3-F1
#
_cell.length_a   1.000
_cell.length_b   1.000
_cell.length_c   1.000
_cell.angle_alpha   90.00
_cell.angle_beta   90.00
_cell.angle_gamma   90.00
#
_symmetry.space_group_name_H-M   'P 1'
#
loop_
_entity.id
_entity.type
_entity.pdbx_description
1 polymer ?
#
loop_
_entity_poly.entity_id
_entity_poly.type
_entity_poly.pdbx_seq_one_letter_code
_entity_poly.pdbx_strand_id
1 'polypeptide(L)'
;MKILWDKKPETAEQKLIADYASDYIPILEGQIELISSNDLLTASFTPRPLNGHFYTYEVRKETSSDKYLLIVWQGIRTGDARSLLYGWLEKEGNY
;
A
#
# COMPACT_ATOMS: atom_id res chain seq x y z
N MET A 1 -2.93 -1.49 12.62
CA MET A 1 -3.35 -1.94 11.26
C MET A 1 -2.32 -2.92 10.73
N LYS A 2 -2.73 -3.90 9.92
CA LYS A 2 -1.80 -4.85 9.28
C LYS A 2 -2.08 -4.99 7.77
N ILE A 3 -1.06 -5.40 7.02
CA ILE A 3 -1.14 -5.67 5.58
C ILE A 3 -1.28 -7.18 5.37
N LEU A 4 -2.39 -7.59 4.77
CA LEU A 4 -2.67 -8.96 4.37
C LEU A 4 -2.31 -9.14 2.90
N TRP A 5 -1.06 -9.57 2.63
CA TRP A 5 -0.57 -9.79 1.27
C TRP A 5 -1.31 -10.92 0.57
N ASP A 6 -1.96 -10.62 -0.57
CA ASP A 6 -2.65 -11.61 -1.39
C ASP A 6 -1.64 -12.55 -2.07
N LYS A 7 -0.55 -11.97 -2.57
CA LYS A 7 0.65 -12.72 -2.98
C LYS A 7 1.73 -12.56 -1.91
N LYS A 8 2.11 -13.67 -1.27
CA LYS A 8 3.22 -13.66 -0.30
C LYS A 8 4.52 -13.19 -0.99
N PRO A 9 5.31 -12.31 -0.35
CA PRO A 9 6.64 -11.97 -0.79
C PRO A 9 7.56 -13.20 -0.91
N GLU A 10 8.00 -13.53 -2.11
CA GLU A 10 8.82 -14.72 -2.39
C GLU A 10 10.30 -14.35 -2.53
N THR A 11 10.59 -13.26 -3.23
CA THR A 11 11.96 -12.79 -3.49
C THR A 11 12.52 -11.95 -2.32
N ALA A 12 13.84 -11.84 -2.24
CA ALA A 12 14.49 -10.97 -1.24
C ALA A 12 14.05 -9.51 -1.37
N GLU A 13 13.94 -9.02 -2.60
CA GLU A 13 13.43 -7.67 -2.89
C GLU A 13 11.99 -7.50 -2.40
N GLN A 14 11.09 -8.45 -2.70
CA GLN A 14 9.70 -8.38 -2.24
C GLN A 14 9.59 -8.38 -0.71
N LYS A 15 10.40 -9.19 -0.03
CA LYS A 15 10.42 -9.22 1.44
C LYS A 15 10.86 -7.88 2.01
N LEU A 16 11.93 -7.30 1.46
CA LEU A 16 12.40 -5.97 1.84
C LEU A 16 11.34 -4.89 1.61
N ILE A 17 10.65 -4.92 0.47
CA ILE A 17 9.56 -3.97 0.17
C ILE A 17 8.38 -4.14 1.13
N ALA A 18 8.02 -5.39 1.46
CA ALA A 18 6.94 -5.69 2.39
C ALA A 18 7.26 -5.25 3.83
N ASP A 19 8.49 -5.46 4.28
CA ASP A 19 8.98 -4.97 5.56
C ASP A 19 8.99 -3.43 5.57
N TYR A 20 9.51 -2.81 4.51
CA TYR A 20 9.53 -1.36 4.34
C TYR A 20 8.12 -0.74 4.31
N ALA A 21 7.13 -1.45 3.74
CA ALA A 21 5.73 -1.02 3.76
C ALA A 21 5.19 -0.88 5.20
N SER A 22 5.64 -1.75 6.11
CA SER A 22 5.20 -1.77 7.51
C SER A 22 5.66 -0.51 8.26
N ASP A 23 6.82 0.04 7.91
CA ASP A 23 7.32 1.30 8.49
C ASP A 23 6.43 2.50 8.14
N TYR A 24 5.62 2.39 7.09
CA TYR A 24 4.70 3.43 6.63
C TYR A 24 3.23 3.17 7.00
N ILE A 25 2.95 2.26 7.93
CA ILE A 25 1.59 2.05 8.47
C ILE A 25 0.89 3.37 8.85
N PRO A 26 1.53 4.33 9.56
CA PRO A 26 0.87 5.60 9.89
C PRO A 26 0.48 6.43 8.66
N ILE A 27 1.30 6.41 7.60
CA ILE A 27 0.98 7.10 6.35
C ILE A 27 -0.20 6.41 5.66
N LEU A 28 -0.18 5.07 5.60
CA LEU A 28 -1.26 4.28 5.01
C LEU A 28 -2.60 4.52 5.73
N GLU A 29 -2.60 4.63 7.06
CA GLU A 29 -3.78 5.01 7.84
C GLU A 29 -4.27 6.42 7.46
N GLY A 30 -3.36 7.39 7.35
CA GLY A 30 -3.69 8.73 6.87
C GLY A 30 -4.23 8.76 5.43
N GLN A 31 -3.74 7.89 4.54
CA GLN A 31 -4.30 7.76 3.19
C GLN A 31 -5.73 7.22 3.23
N ILE A 32 -6.04 6.24 4.09
CA ILE A 32 -7.41 5.74 4.28
C ILE A 32 -8.32 6.89 4.75
N GLU A 33 -7.90 7.66 5.75
CA GLU A 33 -8.68 8.80 6.25
C GLU A 33 -8.91 9.86 5.17
N LEU A 34 -7.87 10.20 4.40
CA LEU A 34 -7.95 11.13 3.28
C LEU A 34 -8.97 10.65 2.23
N ILE A 35 -8.89 9.38 1.86
CA ILE A 35 -9.79 8.75 0.88
C ILE A 35 -11.24 8.82 1.37
N SER A 36 -11.50 8.43 2.62
CA SER A 36 -12.84 8.39 3.19
C SER A 36 -13.45 9.77 3.41
N SER A 37 -12.66 10.74 3.86
CA SER A 37 -13.15 12.10 4.15
C SER A 37 -13.43 12.94 2.89
N ASN A 38 -12.85 12.58 1.75
CA ASN A 38 -12.94 13.34 0.50
C ASN A 38 -13.66 12.57 -0.63
N ASP A 39 -14.27 11.42 -0.32
CA ASP A 39 -14.93 10.54 -1.30
C ASP A 39 -14.06 10.20 -2.52
N LEU A 40 -12.76 9.94 -2.27
CA LEU A 40 -11.82 9.55 -3.31
C LEU A 40 -11.89 8.03 -3.55
N LEU A 41 -11.44 7.61 -4.72
CA LEU A 41 -11.26 6.17 -5.02
C LEU A 41 -9.89 5.66 -4.61
N THR A 42 -8.89 6.53 -4.60
CA THR A 42 -7.50 6.16 -4.32
C THR A 42 -6.68 7.37 -3.88
N ALA A 43 -5.62 7.09 -3.14
CA ALA A 43 -4.53 8.01 -2.87
C ALA A 43 -3.21 7.25 -2.91
N SER A 44 -2.12 7.93 -3.27
CA SER A 44 -0.81 7.30 -3.40
C SER A 44 0.30 8.19 -2.88
N PHE A 45 1.41 7.56 -2.47
CA PHE A 45 2.62 8.25 -2.09
C PHE A 45 3.86 7.45 -2.48
N THR A 46 4.97 8.14 -2.66
CA THR A 46 6.26 7.56 -2.97
C THR A 46 7.23 7.89 -1.83
N PRO A 47 7.58 6.93 -0.95
CA PRO A 47 8.57 7.13 0.09
C PRO A 47 9.98 7.35 -0.48
N ARG A 48 10.95 7.56 0.42
CA ARG A 48 12.37 7.63 0.04
C ARG A 48 12.79 6.33 -0.68
N PRO A 49 13.77 6.42 -1.61
CA PRO A 49 14.28 5.24 -2.30
C PRO A 49 14.72 4.15 -1.33
N LEU A 50 14.37 2.91 -1.64
CA LEU A 50 14.87 1.72 -0.96
C LEU A 50 15.91 1.08 -1.87
N ASN A 51 17.16 0.96 -1.40
CA ASN A 51 18.28 0.43 -2.17
C ASN A 51 18.49 1.12 -3.55
N GLY A 52 18.25 2.43 -3.62
CA GLY A 52 18.39 3.20 -4.86
C GLY A 52 17.23 3.09 -5.84
N HIS A 53 16.17 2.35 -5.50
CA HIS A 53 14.96 2.21 -6.29
C HIS A 53 13.78 2.94 -5.64
N PHE A 54 12.92 3.52 -6.48
CA PHE A 54 11.67 4.12 -6.04
C PHE A 54 10.54 3.10 -6.09
N TYR A 55 9.67 3.17 -5.10
CA TYR A 55 8.46 2.36 -5.02
C TYR A 55 7.30 3.29 -4.66
N THR A 56 6.18 3.16 -5.36
CA THR A 56 4.98 3.98 -5.11
C THR A 56 3.88 3.09 -4.53
N TYR A 57 3.32 3.53 -3.41
CA TYR A 57 2.29 2.83 -2.67
C TYR A 57 0.95 3.49 -2.96
N GLU A 58 0.03 2.74 -3.55
CA GLU A 58 -1.34 3.18 -3.86
C GLU A 58 -2.31 2.49 -2.90
N VAL A 59 -3.06 3.28 -2.15
CA VAL A 59 -4.22 2.81 -1.40
C VAL A 59 -5.45 3.03 -2.26
N ARG A 60 -6.21 1.96 -2.50
CA ARG A 60 -7.43 1.99 -3.31
C ARG A 60 -8.61 1.49 -2.49
N LYS A 61 -9.69 2.26 -2.45
CA LYS A 61 -10.94 1.86 -1.81
C LYS A 61 -11.71 0.90 -2.71
N GLU A 62 -12.18 -0.20 -2.16
CA GLU A 62 -13.14 -1.06 -2.85
C GLU A 62 -14.50 -0.35 -2.89
N THR A 63 -15.11 -0.19 -4.07
CA THR A 63 -16.36 0.61 -4.18
C THR A 63 -17.56 -0.05 -3.52
N SER A 64 -17.54 -1.38 -3.37
CA SER A 64 -18.63 -2.19 -2.82
C SER A 64 -18.46 -2.53 -1.33
N SER A 65 -17.34 -2.16 -0.70
CA SER A 65 -17.10 -2.46 0.72
C SER A 65 -16.21 -1.39 1.36
N ASP A 66 -16.16 -1.29 2.70
CA ASP A 66 -15.24 -0.36 3.37
C ASP A 66 -13.83 -0.96 3.53
N LYS A 67 -13.36 -1.66 2.49
CA LYS A 67 -12.02 -2.28 2.44
C LYS A 67 -11.09 -1.46 1.57
N TYR A 68 -9.81 -1.54 1.93
CA TYR A 68 -8.74 -0.81 1.26
C TYR A 68 -7.68 -1.79 0.79
N LEU A 69 -7.34 -1.72 -0.50
CA LEU A 69 -6.28 -2.48 -1.13
C LEU A 69 -5.02 -1.61 -1.19
N LEU A 70 -3.89 -2.15 -0.76
CA LEU A 70 -2.58 -1.61 -1.01
C LEU A 70 -2.00 -2.24 -2.27
N ILE A 71 -1.53 -1.41 -3.20
CA ILE A 71 -0.80 -1.83 -4.39
C ILE A 71 0.57 -1.15 -4.37
N VAL A 72 1.64 -1.93 -4.59
CA VAL A 72 3.00 -1.42 -4.66
C VAL A 72 3.51 -1.48 -6.09
N TRP A 73 3.87 -0.31 -6.61
CA TRP A 73 4.41 -0.11 -7.95
C TRP A 73 5.91 0.14 -7.88
N GLN A 74 6.67 -0.38 -8.85
CA GLN A 74 8.05 0.04 -9.05
C GLN A 74 8.07 1.36 -9.81
N GLY A 75 8.74 2.38 -9.28
CA GLY A 75 8.81 3.72 -9.88
C GLY A 75 8.26 4.82 -9.00
N ILE A 76 8.21 6.03 -9.56
CA ILE A 76 7.77 7.26 -8.88
C ILE A 76 6.29 7.58 -9.11
N ARG A 77 5.61 6.84 -9.98
CA ARG A 77 4.16 6.97 -10.23
C ARG A 77 3.48 5.61 -10.22
N THR A 78 2.19 5.63 -9.92
CA THR A 78 1.33 4.45 -10.03
C THR A 78 1.23 4.00 -11.49
N GLY A 79 1.31 2.69 -11.74
CA GLY A 79 1.17 2.14 -13.10
C GLY A 79 2.40 2.31 -14.00
N ASP A 80 3.53 2.80 -13.48
CA ASP A 80 4.81 2.87 -14.21
C ASP A 80 5.27 1.46 -14.68
N ALA A 81 4.89 0.41 -13.95
CA ALA A 81 5.26 -0.98 -14.22
C ALA A 81 4.16 -1.94 -13.73
N ARG A 82 4.40 -3.25 -13.83
CA ARG A 82 3.56 -4.27 -13.18
C ARG A 82 3.65 -4.10 -11.65
N SER A 83 2.53 -4.27 -10.95
CA SER A 83 2.53 -4.27 -9.49
C SER A 83 3.47 -5.35 -8.94
N LEU A 84 4.33 -4.95 -8.00
CA LEU A 84 5.28 -5.85 -7.35
C LEU A 84 4.61 -6.67 -6.26
N LEU A 85 3.76 -6.01 -5.48
CA LEU A 85 3.00 -6.57 -4.38
C LEU A 85 1.63 -5.92 -4.31
N TYR A 86 0.67 -6.66 -3.78
CA TYR A 86 -0.63 -6.12 -3.40
C TYR A 86 -1.22 -6.92 -2.24
N GLY A 87 -2.02 -6.26 -1.41
CA GLY A 87 -2.60 -6.85 -0.22
C GLY A 87 -3.63 -5.96 0.42
N TRP A 88 -4.49 -6.53 1.26
CA TRP A 88 -5.56 -5.82 1.93
C TRP A 88 -5.07 -5.14 3.21
N LEU A 89 -5.54 -3.93 3.46
CA LEU A 89 -5.31 -3.21 4.71
C LEU A 89 -6.42 -3.59 5.69
N GLU A 90 -6.06 -4.30 6.75
CA GLU A 90 -6.98 -4.68 7.83
C GLU A 90 -6.68 -3.83 9.06
N LYS A 91 -7.65 -3.01 9.48
CA LYS A 91 -7.60 -2.36 10.80
C LYS A 91 -7.69 -3.46 11.85
N GLU A 92 -6.78 -3.44 12.82
CA GLU A 92 -6.89 -4.35 13.97
C GLU A 92 -8.13 -3.95 14.75
N GLY A 93 -9.15 -4.81 14.71
CA GLY A 93 -10.43 -4.53 15.33
C GLY A 93 -10.32 -4.46 16.84
N ASN A 94 -10.80 -3.35 17.40
CA ASN A 94 -11.37 -3.33 18.74
C ASN A 94 -12.45 -4.42 18.81
N TYR A 95 -12.18 -5.46 19.58
CA TYR A 95 -13.22 -6.33 20.13
C TYR A 95 -13.68 -5.76 21.47
#